data_AF-A0A2V9VYZ2-F1
#
_entry.id   AF-A0A2V9VYZ2-F1
#
_cell.length_a   1.000
_cell.length_b   1.000
_cell.length_c   1.000
_cell.angle_alpha   90.00
_cell.angle_beta   90.00
_cell.angle_gamma   90.00
#
_symmetry.space_group_name_H-M   'P 1'
#
loop_
_entity.id
_entity.type
_entity.pdbx_description
1 polymer ?
#
loop_
_entity_poly.entity_id
_entity_poly.type
_entity_poly.pdbx_seq_one_letter_code
_entity_poly.pdbx_strand_id
1 'polypeptide(L)' 'IAELGSLTGDGSGLLIMAIVGGAVIPLGMGFLADHIGLHRAFILPAVCYVYIVYYAFRGSRPVG' A
#
# COMPACT_ATOMS: atom_id res chain seq x y z
N ILE A 1 11.88 18.55 -10.53
CA ILE A 1 10.76 17.75 -11.07
C ILE A 1 11.02 17.15 -12.46
N ALA A 2 12.26 17.16 -12.96
CA ALA A 2 12.61 16.61 -14.29
C ALA A 2 13.92 15.80 -14.21
N GLU A 3 13.96 14.77 -13.38
CA GLU A 3 15.18 13.93 -13.24
C GLU A 3 14.90 12.42 -13.18
N LEU A 4 13.78 11.97 -13.76
CA LEU A 4 13.52 10.52 -13.92
C LEU A 4 13.61 10.04 -15.38
N GLY A 5 13.83 10.91 -16.38
CA GLY A 5 14.03 10.48 -17.78
C GLY A 5 13.02 9.42 -18.23
N SER A 6 13.51 8.29 -18.76
CA SER A 6 12.74 7.11 -19.18
C SER A 6 11.98 6.39 -18.05
N LEU A 7 12.33 6.62 -16.79
CA LEU A 7 11.72 6.01 -15.60
C LEU A 7 10.49 6.79 -15.10
N THR A 8 10.18 7.95 -15.69
CA THR A 8 8.97 8.73 -15.35
C THR A 8 7.70 7.95 -15.67
N GLY A 9 7.70 7.19 -16.78
CA GLY A 9 6.61 6.28 -17.15
C GLY A 9 6.42 5.18 -16.11
N ASP A 10 7.51 4.48 -15.76
CA ASP A 10 7.46 3.39 -14.78
C ASP A 10 7.10 3.87 -13.38
N GLY A 11 7.62 5.03 -12.97
CA GLY A 11 7.28 5.66 -11.69
C GLY A 11 5.81 6.06 -11.61
N SER A 12 5.23 6.58 -12.71
CA SER A 12 3.79 6.87 -12.78
C SER A 12 2.93 5.60 -12.70
N GLY A 13 3.36 4.50 -13.35
CA GLY A 13 2.69 3.21 -13.26
C GLY A 13 2.71 2.63 -11.84
N LEU A 14 3.85 2.75 -11.15
CA LEU A 14 3.98 2.32 -9.76
C LEU A 14 3.09 3.14 -8.81
N LEU A 15 2.99 4.45 -9.02
CA LEU A 15 2.09 5.33 -8.27
C LEU A 15 0.61 4.96 -8.49
N ILE A 16 0.20 4.70 -9.73
CA ILE A 16 -1.18 4.27 -10.04
C ILE A 16 -1.48 2.91 -9.40
N MET A 17 -0.55 1.96 -9.48
CA MET A 17 -0.70 0.64 -8.86
C MET A 17 -0.81 0.73 -7.33
N ALA A 18 -0.08 1.68 -6.71
CA ALA A 18 -0.20 1.96 -5.28
C ALA A 18 -1.59 2.52 -4.90
N ILE A 19 -2.17 3.40 -5.73
CA ILE A 19 -3.54 3.92 -5.53
C ILE A 19 -4.57 2.78 -5.64
N VAL A 20 -4.43 1.92 -6.65
CA VAL A 20 -5.32 0.76 -6.84
C VAL A 20 -5.23 -0.20 -5.66
N GLY A 21 -4.02 -0.52 -5.18
CA GLY A 21 -3.82 -1.31 -3.97
C GLY A 21 -4.52 -0.70 -2.75
N GLY A 22 -4.41 0.63 -2.60
CA GLY A 22 -5.09 1.40 -1.57
C GLY A 22 -6.62 1.39 -1.65
N ALA A 23 -7.22 1.15 -2.81
CA ALA A 23 -8.66 1.00 -2.98
C ALA A 23 -9.14 -0.46 -2.81
N VAL A 24 -8.33 -1.44 -3.21
CA VAL A 24 -8.64 -2.87 -3.10
C VAL A 24 -8.59 -3.37 -1.65
N ILE A 25 -7.62 -2.89 -0.86
CA ILE A 25 -7.46 -3.30 0.54
C ILE A 25 -8.70 -2.94 1.40
N PRO A 26 -9.24 -1.70 1.37
CA PRO A 26 -10.47 -1.34 2.08
C PRO A 26 -11.71 -2.08 1.59
N LEU A 27 -11.82 -2.38 0.28
CA LEU A 27 -12.93 -3.16 -0.26
C LEU A 27 -12.93 -4.58 0.30
N GLY A 28 -11.77 -5.23 0.34
CA GLY A 28 -11.60 -6.53 1.00
C GLY A 28 -11.86 -6.46 2.51
N MET A 29 -11.42 -5.38 3.16
CA MET A 29 -11.69 -5.14 4.59
C MET A 29 -13.18 -4.98 4.89
N GLY A 30 -13.91 -4.24 4.05
CA GLY A 30 -15.35 -4.04 4.18
C GLY A 30 -16.12 -5.35 4.04
N PHE A 31 -15.80 -6.13 2.99
CA PHE A 31 -16.40 -7.45 2.80
C PHE A 31 -16.13 -8.40 3.97
N LEU A 32 -14.93 -8.36 4.53
CA LEU A 32 -14.57 -9.17 5.70
C LEU A 32 -15.21 -8.66 7.00
N ALA A 33 -15.42 -7.34 7.13
CA ALA A 33 -16.13 -6.73 8.25
C ALA A 33 -17.60 -7.14 8.29
N ASP A 34 -18.25 -7.24 7.12
CA ASP A 34 -19.65 -7.61 6.98
C ASP A 34 -19.91 -9.07 7.41
N HIS A 35 -18.94 -9.97 7.21
CA HIS A 35 -19.09 -11.38 7.57
C HIS A 35 -18.66 -11.75 8.98
N ILE A 36 -17.67 -11.06 9.56
CA ILE A 36 -16.96 -11.55 10.75
C ILE A 36 -16.90 -10.52 11.89
N GLY A 37 -17.49 -9.33 11.68
CA GLY A 37 -17.54 -8.25 12.65
C GLY A 37 -16.26 -7.40 12.67
N LEU A 38 -16.42 -6.13 13.05
CA LEU A 38 -15.38 -5.08 13.06
C LEU A 38 -14.07 -5.48 13.76
N HIS A 39 -14.14 -6.35 14.77
CA HIS A 39 -12.99 -6.74 15.58
C HIS A 39 -11.93 -7.51 14.77
N ARG A 40 -12.36 -8.40 13.86
CA ARG A 40 -11.43 -9.13 12.97
C ARG A 40 -11.08 -8.34 11.72
N ALA A 41 -11.97 -7.43 11.28
CA ALA A 41 -11.68 -6.51 10.19
C ALA A 41 -10.44 -5.65 10.49
N PHE A 42 -10.24 -5.25 11.76
CA PHE A 42 -9.08 -4.48 12.23
C PHE A 42 -7.72 -5.20 12.10
N ILE A 43 -7.70 -6.53 11.94
CA ILE A 43 -6.45 -7.27 11.68
C ILE A 43 -5.88 -6.91 10.30
N LEU A 44 -6.74 -6.66 9.31
CA LEU A 44 -6.30 -6.34 7.95
C LEU A 44 -5.46 -5.04 7.87
N PRO A 45 -5.91 -3.88 8.40
CA PRO A 45 -5.10 -2.67 8.41
C PRO A 45 -3.88 -2.81 9.32
N ALA A 46 -3.97 -3.58 10.42
CA ALA A 46 -2.81 -3.85 11.27
C ALA A 46 -1.70 -4.58 10.50
N VAL A 47 -2.04 -5.60 9.70
CA VAL A 47 -1.10 -6.31 8.83
C VAL A 47 -0.55 -5.40 7.73
N CYS A 48 -1.38 -4.55 7.12
CA CYS A 48 -0.91 -3.54 6.17
C CYS A 48 0.09 -2.58 6.80
N TYR A 49 -0.15 -2.12 8.03
CA TYR A 49 0.77 -1.23 8.73
C TYR A 49 2.11 -1.91 9.03
N VAL A 50 2.08 -3.19 9.43
CA VAL A 50 3.30 -3.99 9.61
C VAL A 50 4.07 -4.12 8.31
N TYR A 51 3.39 -4.33 7.17
CA TYR A 51 4.02 -4.37 5.86
C TYR A 51 4.65 -3.02 5.47
N ILE A 52 3.96 -1.91 5.73
CA ILE A 52 4.50 -0.55 5.51
C ILE A 52 5.74 -0.33 6.36
N VAL A 53 5.72 -0.71 7.64
CA VAL A 53 6.87 -0.59 8.54
C VAL A 53 8.02 -1.48 8.07
N TYR A 54 7.76 -2.73 7.68
CA TYR A 54 8.77 -3.62 7.11
C TYR A 54 9.39 -3.06 5.82
N TYR A 55 8.54 -2.54 4.92
CA TYR A 55 8.99 -1.87 3.70
C TYR A 55 9.77 -0.60 4.01
N ALA A 56 9.36 0.19 4.99
CA ALA A 56 10.07 1.38 5.44
C ALA A 56 11.45 1.01 5.99
N PHE A 57 11.56 0.00 6.87
CA PHE A 57 12.85 -0.46 7.40
C PHE A 57 13.75 -1.05 6.31
N ARG A 58 13.21 -1.88 5.40
CA ARG A 58 13.99 -2.51 4.31
C ARG A 58 14.32 -1.53 3.18
N GLY A 59 13.47 -0.55 2.96
CA GLY A 59 13.57 0.54 1.98
C GLY A 59 14.23 1.80 2.53
N SER A 60 14.68 1.81 3.79
CA SER A 60 15.49 2.88 4.41
C SER A 60 16.91 2.96 3.82
N ARG A 61 17.07 2.69 2.53
CA ARG A 61 18.14 3.26 1.73
C ARG A 61 17.58 4.59 1.25
N PRO A 62 17.91 5.72 1.88
CA PRO A 62 17.57 7.00 1.29
C PRO A 62 18.15 6.97 -0.13
N VAL A 63 17.28 7.04 -1.14
CA VAL A 63 17.66 7.47 -2.48
C VAL A 63 18.15 8.90 -2.27
N GLY A 64 19.44 9.04 -2.04
CA GLY A 64 20.20 10.27 -2.02
C GLY A 64 21.13 10.27 -3.21
#